data_AF-A0A0S4LSJ3-F1
#
_entry.id   AF-A0A0S4LSJ3-F1
#
_cell.length_a   1.000
_cell.length_b   1.000
_cell.length_c   1.000
_cell.angle_alpha   90.00
_cell.angle_beta   90.00
_cell.angle_gamma   90.00
#
_symmetry.space_group_name_H-M   'P 1'
#
loop_
_entity.id
_entity.type
_entity.pdbx_description
1 polymer ?
#
loop_
_entity_poly.entity_id
_entity_poly.type
_entity_poly.pdbx_seq_one_letter_code
_entity_poly.pdbx_strand_id
1 'polypeptide(L)' 'MRPAAMETSTEIPSPEEQKNIDLVTEYMQIAYDPKRASAEAVAHLCAPGNRFIASTTFPDVHTLEEFAEDHGRLMK' A
#
# COMPACT_ATOMS: atom_id res chain seq x y z
N MET A 1 -11.45 -4.80 31.33
CA MET A 1 -11.15 -5.28 29.96
C MET A 1 -9.62 -5.31 29.85
N ARG A 2 -9.00 -6.48 29.67
CA ARG A 2 -7.53 -6.57 29.49
C ARG A 2 -7.20 -6.30 28.02
N PRO A 3 -6.11 -5.57 27.70
CA PRO A 3 -5.66 -5.47 26.31
C PRO A 3 -5.19 -6.86 25.85
N ALA A 4 -5.60 -7.26 24.64
CA ALA A 4 -5.03 -8.44 23.99
C ALA A 4 -3.53 -8.19 23.79
N ALA A 5 -2.69 -9.11 24.26
CA ALA A 5 -1.27 -9.09 23.93
C ALA A 5 -1.16 -9.25 22.41
N MET A 6 -0.48 -8.30 21.77
CA MET A 6 -0.14 -8.39 20.35
C MET A 6 0.90 -9.50 20.21
N GLU A 7 0.47 -10.72 19.92
CA GLU A 7 1.36 -11.85 19.71
C GLU A 7 2.21 -11.56 18.46
N THR A 8 3.50 -11.29 18.66
CA THR A 8 4.46 -11.24 17.56
C THR A 8 4.63 -12.67 17.06
N SER A 9 4.01 -13.01 15.93
CA SER A 9 4.23 -14.31 15.29
C SER A 9 5.71 -14.45 14.94
N THR A 10 6.33 -15.54 15.38
CA THR A 10 7.74 -15.87 15.15
C THR A 10 7.95 -16.69 13.87
N GLU A 11 6.91 -16.81 13.03
CA GLU A 11 6.99 -17.56 11.79
C GLU A 11 7.89 -16.85 10.77
N ILE A 12 8.84 -17.62 10.22
CA ILE A 12 9.68 -17.19 9.12
C ILE A 12 8.82 -17.26 7.85
N PRO A 13 8.65 -16.15 7.10
CA PRO A 13 7.90 -16.16 5.85
C PRO A 13 8.49 -17.15 4.85
N SER A 14 7.63 -17.84 4.12
CA SER A 14 8.03 -18.58 2.93
C SER A 14 8.63 -17.64 1.88
N PRO A 15 9.38 -18.15 0.88
CA PRO A 15 9.94 -17.31 -0.17
C PRO A 15 8.90 -16.51 -0.97
N GLU A 16 7.67 -17.01 -1.10
CA GLU A 16 6.59 -16.29 -1.79
C GLU A 16 6.00 -15.19 -0.90
N GLU A 17 5.79 -15.48 0.39
CA GLU A 17 5.34 -14.48 1.36
C GLU A 17 6.36 -13.36 1.50
N GLN A 18 7.66 -13.67 1.53
CA GLN A 18 8.70 -12.66 1.57
C GLN A 18 8.65 -11.73 0.34
N LYS A 19 8.40 -12.26 -0.86
CA LYS A 19 8.23 -11.43 -2.06
C LYS A 19 7.04 -10.49 -1.93
N ASN A 20 5.93 -10.96 -1.37
CA ASN A 20 4.75 -10.12 -1.14
C ASN A 20 5.02 -9.02 -0.11
N ILE A 21 5.77 -9.34 0.95
CA ILE A 21 6.22 -8.38 1.98
C ILE A 21 7.12 -7.32 1.34
N ASP A 22 8.07 -7.73 0.49
CA ASP A 22 8.98 -6.79 -0.19
C ASP A 22 8.19 -5.86 -1.12
N LEU A 23 7.24 -6.40 -1.89
CA LEU A 23 6.38 -5.64 -2.81
C LEU A 23 5.55 -4.58 -2.06
N VAL A 24 4.85 -4.97 -0.97
CA VAL A 24 4.05 -4.01 -0.20
C VAL A 24 4.94 -2.98 0.50
N THR A 25 6.13 -3.37 0.94
CA THR A 25 7.10 -2.45 1.56
C THR A 25 7.55 -1.39 0.56
N GLU A 26 7.88 -1.79 -0.68
CA GLU A 26 8.25 -0.86 -1.74
C GLU A 26 7.10 0.10 -2.07
N TYR A 27 5.88 -0.42 -2.21
CA TYR A 27 4.70 0.41 -2.43
C TYR A 27 4.53 1.47 -1.34
N MET A 28 4.60 1.07 -0.08
CA MET A 28 4.43 1.98 1.05
C MET A 28 5.53 3.06 1.10
N GLN A 29 6.77 2.71 0.75
CA GLN A 29 7.87 3.68 0.65
C GLN A 29 7.66 4.73 -0.45
N ILE A 30 6.96 4.38 -1.53
CA ILE A 30 6.65 5.29 -2.63
C ILE A 30 5.41 6.13 -2.29
N ALA A 31 4.31 5.49 -1.92
CA ALA A 31 3.02 6.12 -1.70
C ALA A 31 3.02 7.15 -0.53
N TYR A 32 3.91 6.97 0.44
CA TYR A 32 4.07 7.87 1.59
C TYR A 32 5.31 8.77 1.51
N ASP A 33 5.97 8.86 0.35
CA ASP A 33 7.00 9.88 0.11
C ASP A 33 6.40 11.00 -0.76
N PRO A 34 6.25 12.24 -0.24
CA PRO A 34 5.65 13.36 -0.98
C PRO A 34 6.43 13.76 -2.25
N LYS A 35 7.69 13.30 -2.37
CA LYS A 35 8.52 13.54 -3.57
C LYS A 35 8.39 12.45 -4.62
N ARG A 36 7.82 11.30 -4.28
CA ARG A 36 7.75 10.10 -5.16
C ARG A 36 6.33 9.66 -5.46
N ALA A 37 5.38 9.92 -4.54
CA ALA A 37 3.99 9.49 -4.65
C ALA A 37 3.36 9.99 -5.97
N SER A 38 3.11 9.05 -6.87
CA SER A 38 2.52 9.26 -8.19
C SER A 38 2.04 7.92 -8.75
N ALA A 39 1.08 7.97 -9.69
CA ALA A 39 0.59 6.77 -10.37
C ALA A 39 1.71 6.01 -11.10
N GLU A 40 2.59 6.73 -11.80
CA GLU A 40 3.69 6.13 -12.58
C GLU A 40 4.67 5.36 -11.68
N ALA A 41 4.99 5.90 -10.51
CA ALA A 41 5.96 5.31 -9.61
C ALA A 41 5.52 3.98 -8.99
N VAL A 42 4.21 3.67 -8.95
CA VAL A 42 3.67 2.43 -8.35
C VAL A 42 3.12 1.45 -9.39
N ALA A 43 3.06 1.83 -10.67
CA ALA A 43 2.39 1.03 -11.70
C ALA A 43 3.00 -0.37 -11.89
N HIS A 44 4.32 -0.54 -11.70
CA HIS A 44 4.98 -1.85 -11.82
C HIS A 44 4.65 -2.82 -10.67
N LEU A 45 4.11 -2.29 -9.56
CA LEU A 45 3.69 -3.07 -8.40
C LEU A 45 2.24 -3.54 -8.54
N CYS A 46 1.51 -3.02 -9.52
CA CYS A 46 0.07 -3.20 -9.66
C CYS A 46 -0.26 -4.21 -10.76
N ALA A 47 -1.07 -5.21 -10.42
CA ALA A 47 -1.62 -6.11 -11.42
C ALA A 47 -2.69 -5.40 -12.29
N PRO A 48 -2.88 -5.81 -13.56
CA PRO A 48 -3.97 -5.30 -14.37
C PRO A 48 -5.34 -5.52 -13.69
N GLY A 49 -6.14 -4.46 -13.60
CA GLY A 49 -7.46 -4.53 -12.97
C GLY A 49 -7.44 -4.61 -11.44
N ASN A 50 -6.35 -4.15 -10.80
CA ASN A 50 -6.31 -4.00 -9.35
C ASN A 50 -7.46 -3.10 -8.83
N ARG A 51 -7.74 -3.22 -7.54
CA ARG A 51 -8.78 -2.43 -6.87
C ARG A 51 -8.26 -1.82 -5.59
N PHE A 52 -8.60 -0.56 -5.36
CA PHE A 52 -8.43 0.14 -4.11
C PHE A 52 -9.79 0.32 -3.45
N ILE A 53 -9.87 0.03 -2.15
CA ILE A 53 -11.13 0.02 -1.39
C ILE A 53 -10.96 0.92 -0.17
N ALA A 54 -11.45 2.15 -0.26
CA ALA A 54 -11.50 3.10 0.86
C ALA A 54 -12.69 4.05 0.72
N SER A 55 -13.90 3.50 0.54
CA SER A 55 -15.10 4.24 0.14
C SER A 55 -15.49 5.42 1.05
N THR A 56 -15.09 5.41 2.32
CA THR A 56 -15.37 6.51 3.25
C THR A 56 -14.39 7.67 3.14
N THR A 57 -13.16 7.39 2.72
CA THR A 57 -12.04 8.36 2.75
C THR A 57 -11.66 8.82 1.35
N PHE A 58 -11.74 7.92 0.37
CA PHE A 58 -11.45 8.14 -1.04
C PHE A 58 -12.58 7.52 -1.90
N PRO A 59 -13.78 8.13 -1.91
CA PRO A 59 -14.95 7.56 -2.58
C PRO A 59 -14.77 7.42 -4.10
N ASP A 60 -13.95 8.27 -4.70
CA ASP A 60 -13.72 8.36 -6.15
C ASP A 60 -12.40 7.72 -6.60
N VAL A 61 -11.71 7.02 -5.69
CA VAL A 61 -10.45 6.32 -5.98
C VAL A 61 -10.71 4.82 -6.03
N HIS A 62 -10.30 4.19 -7.11
CA HIS A 62 -10.66 2.80 -7.43
C HIS A 62 -9.45 1.90 -7.67
N THR A 63 -8.25 2.46 -7.84
CA THR A 63 -6.99 1.72 -8.06
C THR A 63 -5.88 2.23 -7.16
N LEU A 64 -4.82 1.43 -6.97
CA LEU A 64 -3.65 1.83 -6.17
C LEU A 64 -2.90 3.00 -6.82
N GLU A 65 -2.86 3.05 -8.15
CA GLU A 65 -2.26 4.12 -8.93
C GLU A 65 -2.99 5.45 -8.69
N GLU A 66 -4.33 5.45 -8.76
CA GLU A 66 -5.15 6.62 -8.44
C GLU A 66 -4.96 7.07 -6.99
N PHE A 67 -4.84 6.12 -6.05
CA PHE A 67 -4.56 6.44 -4.66
C PHE A 67 -3.19 7.11 -4.50
N ALA A 68 -2.13 6.56 -5.12
CA ALA A 68 -0.79 7.14 -5.01
C ALA A 68 -0.73 8.56 -5.59
N GLU A 69 -1.44 8.80 -6.69
CA GLU A 69 -1.58 10.13 -7.30
C GLU A 69 -2.34 11.10 -6.38
N ASP A 70 -3.50 10.69 -5.86
CA ASP A 70 -4.33 11.55 -5.00
C ASP A 70 -3.67 11.84 -3.65
N HIS A 71 -3.11 10.81 -3.02
CA HIS A 71 -2.35 10.93 -1.78
C HIS A 71 -1.12 11.84 -1.98
N GLY A 72 -0.41 11.69 -3.10
CA GLY A 72 0.70 12.58 -3.47
C GLY A 72 0.28 14.05 -3.64
N ARG A 73 -0.96 14.33 -4.06
CA ARG A 73 -1.50 15.71 -4.06
C ARG A 73 -1.80 16.21 -2.65
N LEU A 74 -2.36 15.36 -1.78
CA LEU A 74 -2.74 15.73 -0.40
C LEU A 74 -1.54 15.97 0.53
N MET A 75 -0.40 15.32 0.26
CA MET A 75 0.81 15.45 1.09
C MET A 75 1.64 16.71 0.82
N LYS A 76 1.29 17.50 -0.19
CA LYS A 76 1.99 18.75 -0.56
C LYS A 76 1.53 19.92 0.29
#